data_AF-A0A2V5Q5R8-F1
#
_entry.id   AF-A0A2V5Q5R8-F1
#
_cell.length_a   1.000
_cell.length_b   1.000
_cell.length_c   1.000
_cell.angle_alpha   90.00
_cell.angle_beta   90.00
_cell.angle_gamma   90.00
#
_symmetry.space_group_name_H-M   'P 1'
#
loop_
_entity.id
_entity.type
_entity.pdbx_description
1 polymer ?
#
loop_
_entity_poly.entity_id
_entity_poly.type
_entity_poly.pdbx_seq_one_letter_code
_entity_poly.pdbx_strand_id
1 'polypeptide(L)'
;MAAFIASQIVVELHAQDGVIDLAALPNYANQKKPAYIQKDNAPAWNQISDAGATLGRVLFYDKRLSRNETVSCSSCHQQEHAFGDIARVSSGVAGTTGRHAMRLANARFGSELHFFWDERATTLENQVTQPIKNATEMGFSGSGGDPAFSDLISKLAAIPEYPALFNFAFGSRTIDETRVQNAIAQFVRSIQSFDSKYDAGRLAAADNQPFPNFTASENIGKQLFLGPPNQGGAGCAACHRPPEFDIDPNSRNNGVTAAIGGGTDLTNTRSASLRNLVGSAGEFNTAYMHNGSFTTLAAVINHYAAIPADNPNLDARLRRPGGGGQILNLTAQQRVDLEAFLFTLSGGAVYTDQRWSSPFSTAGTITLINVPPTPTPTPPSAQPLNISTRLEVGTGDNAMIGGFIITGNHPKPVLIRALGPSLSNLGLTGLLDDPVLELHAANGDLLFQNDNWKDEQRSQIEVTPFQPANDREAVIIASLPAAAYTAVLTGKDQTSGIGLLEIYDLDQAVDSQLANISTRGFVGAQNNVMIGGFILGGNNSTRVAIRGLGPSLSQFGLGNLLADPTLELHDANGAILIANDNWTDDPASAALLGANGLAPSNSNESAIFRFTTCDKKQVRIMKDDLRISAIVPIAS
;
A
#
# COMPACT_ATOMS: atom_id res chain seq x y z
N MET A 1 1.59 -30.02 -39.47
CA MET A 1 2.81 -29.19 -39.62
C MET A 1 2.55 -27.69 -39.44
N ALA A 2 1.46 -27.12 -39.96
CA ALA A 2 1.16 -25.68 -39.79
C ALA A 2 0.89 -25.23 -38.33
N ALA A 3 0.27 -26.07 -37.50
CA ALA A 3 0.03 -25.76 -36.08
C ALA A 3 1.30 -25.76 -35.21
N PHE A 4 2.35 -26.49 -35.62
CA PHE A 4 3.64 -26.53 -34.91
C PHE A 4 4.52 -25.31 -35.24
N ILE A 5 4.37 -24.76 -36.45
CA ILE A 5 5.10 -23.57 -36.92
C ILE A 5 4.51 -22.29 -36.30
N ALA A 6 3.19 -22.19 -36.15
CA ALA A 6 2.56 -21.06 -35.46
C ALA A 6 2.97 -20.96 -33.98
N SER A 7 3.14 -22.10 -33.30
CA SER A 7 3.58 -22.12 -31.90
C SER A 7 5.06 -21.76 -31.70
N GLN A 8 5.92 -21.94 -32.70
CA GLN A 8 7.32 -21.48 -32.65
C GLN A 8 7.46 -20.00 -33.02
N ILE A 9 6.65 -19.50 -33.98
CA ILE A 9 6.66 -18.07 -34.37
C ILE A 9 6.12 -17.17 -33.25
N VAL A 10 5.15 -17.65 -32.47
CA VAL A 10 4.67 -16.91 -31.28
C VAL A 10 5.73 -16.90 -30.18
N VAL A 11 6.56 -17.94 -30.04
CA VAL A 11 7.66 -17.96 -29.06
C VAL A 11 8.82 -17.04 -29.46
N GLU A 12 9.07 -16.81 -30.76
CA GLU A 12 10.11 -15.89 -31.23
C GLU A 12 9.75 -14.40 -31.12
N LEU A 13 8.47 -14.02 -31.08
CA LEU A 13 8.07 -12.61 -30.90
C LEU A 13 8.13 -12.14 -29.43
N HIS A 14 7.90 -13.02 -28.46
CA HIS A 14 7.95 -12.68 -27.02
C HIS A 14 9.38 -12.48 -26.48
N ALA A 15 10.39 -12.76 -27.30
CA ALA A 15 11.80 -12.77 -26.93
C ALA A 15 12.66 -11.79 -27.76
N GLN A 16 12.06 -10.72 -28.30
CA GLN A 16 12.85 -9.62 -28.82
C GLN A 16 13.19 -8.64 -27.70
N ASP A 17 14.48 -8.50 -27.40
CA ASP A 17 15.00 -7.52 -26.46
C ASP A 17 14.37 -6.14 -26.68
N GLY A 18 13.77 -5.57 -25.64
CA GLY A 18 13.18 -4.22 -25.72
C GLY A 18 11.75 -4.15 -26.26
N VAL A 19 11.01 -5.25 -26.41
CA VAL A 19 9.60 -5.21 -26.83
C VAL A 19 8.67 -5.68 -25.72
N ILE A 20 7.60 -4.91 -25.45
CA ILE A 20 6.52 -5.29 -24.54
C ILE A 20 5.22 -5.38 -25.33
N ASP A 21 4.65 -6.59 -25.39
CA ASP A 21 3.35 -6.86 -25.99
C ASP A 21 2.22 -6.71 -24.95
N LEU A 22 1.46 -5.61 -25.02
CA LEU A 22 0.38 -5.35 -24.07
C LEU A 22 -0.83 -6.29 -24.24
N ALA A 23 -0.91 -7.08 -25.31
CA ALA A 23 -1.93 -8.11 -25.47
C ALA A 23 -1.48 -9.48 -24.91
N ALA A 24 -0.20 -9.64 -24.58
CA ALA A 24 0.39 -10.91 -24.16
C ALA A 24 1.40 -10.71 -23.02
N LEU A 25 0.96 -10.10 -21.92
CA LEU A 25 1.80 -9.88 -20.76
C LEU A 25 2.21 -11.19 -20.09
N PRO A 26 3.38 -11.23 -19.45
CA PRO A 26 3.73 -12.38 -18.63
C PRO A 26 2.77 -12.55 -17.45
N ASN A 27 2.46 -13.80 -17.10
CA ASN A 27 1.57 -14.12 -16.00
C ASN A 27 2.27 -13.91 -14.64
N TYR A 28 1.99 -12.78 -14.00
CA TYR A 28 2.40 -12.42 -12.65
C TYR A 28 1.29 -12.65 -11.62
N ALA A 29 0.03 -12.41 -11.99
CA ALA A 29 -1.12 -12.48 -11.09
C ALA A 29 -1.44 -13.92 -10.66
N ASN A 30 -1.39 -14.85 -11.62
CA ASN A 30 -1.76 -16.26 -11.42
C ASN A 30 -0.53 -17.18 -11.45
N GLN A 31 0.57 -16.74 -10.85
CA GLN A 31 1.76 -17.57 -10.72
C GLN A 31 1.48 -18.81 -9.88
N LYS A 32 1.88 -19.98 -10.40
CA LYS A 32 1.79 -21.22 -9.65
C LYS A 32 2.75 -21.16 -8.47
N LYS A 33 2.23 -21.42 -7.26
CA LYS A 33 3.01 -21.69 -6.05
C LYS A 33 2.57 -23.04 -5.47
N PRO A 34 3.46 -23.80 -4.81
CA PRO A 34 3.07 -25.04 -4.14
C PRO A 34 1.98 -24.80 -3.09
N ALA A 35 1.08 -25.77 -2.92
CA ALA A 35 -0.07 -25.64 -2.00
C ALA A 35 0.33 -25.46 -0.51
N TYR A 36 1.56 -25.82 -0.14
CA TYR A 36 2.07 -25.59 1.21
C TYR A 36 2.54 -24.15 1.46
N ILE A 37 2.65 -23.30 0.44
CA ILE A 37 2.96 -21.88 0.59
C ILE A 37 1.66 -21.12 0.83
N GLN A 38 1.44 -20.74 2.09
CA GLN A 38 0.17 -20.14 2.53
C GLN A 38 0.28 -18.65 2.82
N LYS A 39 1.47 -18.16 3.16
CA LYS A 39 1.67 -16.74 3.49
C LYS A 39 1.52 -15.86 2.24
N ASP A 40 1.03 -14.65 2.46
CA ASP A 40 0.95 -13.60 1.45
C ASP A 40 0.82 -12.24 2.14
N ASN A 41 1.80 -11.36 1.92
CA ASN A 41 1.79 -10.00 2.46
C ASN A 41 1.35 -8.93 1.43
N ALA A 42 0.82 -9.34 0.27
CA ALA A 42 0.22 -8.40 -0.66
C ALA A 42 -1.06 -7.82 -0.04
N PRO A 43 -1.17 -6.49 0.13
CA PRO A 43 -2.37 -5.90 0.71
C PRO A 43 -3.54 -6.00 -0.27
N ALA A 44 -4.77 -6.10 0.25
CA ALA A 44 -5.97 -6.28 -0.57
C ALA A 44 -6.14 -5.20 -1.66
N TRP A 45 -5.68 -3.98 -1.39
CA TRP A 45 -5.75 -2.82 -2.30
C TRP A 45 -4.58 -2.74 -3.32
N ASN A 46 -3.56 -3.61 -3.23
CA ASN A 46 -2.46 -3.68 -4.20
C ASN A 46 -2.02 -5.12 -4.45
N GLN A 47 -2.98 -5.96 -4.84
CA GLN A 47 -2.72 -7.31 -5.33
C GLN A 47 -1.92 -7.27 -6.64
N ILE A 48 -1.15 -8.33 -6.90
CA ILE A 48 -0.36 -8.44 -8.13
C ILE A 48 -1.30 -8.61 -9.32
N SER A 49 -1.19 -7.70 -10.29
CA SER A 49 -1.78 -7.81 -11.62
C SER A 49 -0.69 -7.96 -12.67
N ASP A 50 -1.00 -8.57 -13.83
CA ASP A 50 -0.01 -8.71 -14.91
C ASP A 50 0.45 -7.34 -15.42
N ALA A 51 -0.51 -6.40 -15.52
CA ALA A 51 -0.28 -5.03 -15.97
C ALA A 51 0.57 -4.23 -14.98
N GLY A 52 0.20 -4.22 -13.69
CA GLY A 52 0.91 -3.47 -12.65
C GLY A 52 2.32 -4.01 -12.40
N ALA A 53 2.50 -5.35 -12.37
CA ALA A 53 3.83 -5.94 -12.27
C ALA A 53 4.71 -5.69 -13.51
N THR A 54 4.11 -5.64 -14.71
CA THR A 54 4.86 -5.27 -15.93
C THR A 54 5.34 -3.82 -15.88
N LEU A 55 4.49 -2.87 -15.47
CA LEU A 55 4.91 -1.48 -15.25
C LEU A 55 5.99 -1.40 -14.16
N GLY A 56 5.83 -2.14 -13.06
CA GLY A 56 6.82 -2.24 -12.00
C GLY A 56 8.17 -2.77 -12.49
N ARG A 57 8.16 -3.79 -13.36
CA ARG A 57 9.36 -4.33 -14.01
C ARG A 57 10.07 -3.26 -14.85
N VAL A 58 9.33 -2.49 -15.65
CA VAL A 58 9.91 -1.39 -16.43
C VAL A 58 10.58 -0.37 -15.51
N LEU A 59 9.87 0.10 -14.48
CA LEU A 59 10.41 1.05 -13.50
C LEU A 59 11.65 0.51 -12.77
N PHE A 60 11.64 -0.77 -12.37
CA PHE A 60 12.72 -1.42 -11.62
C PHE A 60 14.06 -1.43 -12.38
N TYR A 61 14.00 -1.61 -13.71
CA TYR A 61 15.18 -1.68 -14.57
C TYR A 61 15.59 -0.33 -15.19
N ASP A 62 14.72 0.69 -15.15
CA ASP A 62 14.96 1.95 -15.85
C ASP A 62 15.88 2.89 -15.06
N LYS A 63 17.07 3.15 -15.62
CA LYS A 63 18.05 4.07 -15.01
C LYS A 63 17.56 5.51 -14.96
N ARG A 64 16.57 5.89 -15.77
CA ARG A 64 16.00 7.25 -15.78
C ARG A 64 15.29 7.61 -14.46
N LEU A 65 15.06 6.64 -13.57
CA LEU A 65 14.59 6.88 -12.20
C LEU A 65 15.67 7.44 -11.27
N SER A 66 16.94 7.51 -11.69
CA SER A 66 17.99 8.22 -10.97
C SER A 66 18.27 9.60 -11.58
N ARG A 67 18.66 10.57 -10.74
CA ARG A 67 18.80 11.99 -11.14
C ARG A 67 19.80 12.23 -12.28
N ASN A 68 20.81 11.36 -12.40
CA ASN A 68 21.85 11.42 -13.43
C ASN A 68 21.78 10.25 -14.44
N GLU A 69 20.70 9.46 -14.38
CA GLU A 69 20.42 8.33 -15.28
C GLU A 69 21.46 7.20 -15.28
N THR A 70 22.21 7.01 -14.18
CA THR A 70 23.26 5.98 -14.11
C THR A 70 22.85 4.72 -13.34
N VAL A 71 21.85 4.82 -12.45
CA VAL A 71 21.45 3.75 -11.51
C VAL A 71 19.95 3.45 -11.62
N SER A 72 19.61 2.17 -11.54
CA SER A 72 18.24 1.63 -11.41
C SER A 72 18.16 0.73 -10.18
N CYS A 73 16.97 0.25 -9.80
CA CYS A 73 16.84 -0.75 -8.73
C CYS A 73 17.68 -2.00 -9.05
N SER A 74 17.66 -2.44 -10.32
CA SER A 74 18.43 -3.60 -10.79
C SER A 74 19.94 -3.43 -10.74
N SER A 75 20.46 -2.21 -10.55
CA SER A 75 21.90 -1.97 -10.40
C SER A 75 22.43 -2.57 -9.08
N CYS A 76 21.59 -2.61 -8.04
CA CYS A 76 21.90 -3.16 -6.72
C CYS A 76 21.15 -4.48 -6.43
N HIS A 77 20.17 -4.84 -7.27
CA HIS A 77 19.36 -6.04 -7.14
C HIS A 77 19.41 -6.84 -8.45
N GLN A 78 20.50 -7.58 -8.63
CA GLN A 78 20.91 -8.21 -9.89
C GLN A 78 20.26 -9.60 -10.03
N GLN A 79 19.47 -9.82 -11.08
CA GLN A 79 18.71 -11.07 -11.26
C GLN A 79 19.62 -12.29 -11.34
N GLU A 80 20.76 -12.15 -12.05
CA GLU A 80 21.80 -13.17 -12.19
C GLU A 80 22.39 -13.64 -10.85
N HIS A 81 22.10 -12.90 -9.77
CA HIS A 81 22.48 -13.18 -8.40
C HIS A 81 21.26 -13.31 -7.47
N ALA A 82 20.13 -13.79 -8.00
CA ALA A 82 18.85 -13.92 -7.29
C ALA A 82 18.37 -12.61 -6.63
N PHE A 83 18.54 -11.50 -7.35
CA PHE A 83 18.25 -10.13 -6.90
C PHE A 83 19.09 -9.67 -5.70
N GLY A 84 20.30 -10.21 -5.55
CA GLY A 84 21.33 -9.72 -4.63
C GLY A 84 22.33 -8.78 -5.30
N ASP A 85 23.27 -8.28 -4.50
CA ASP A 85 24.42 -7.51 -4.98
C ASP A 85 25.71 -8.26 -4.64
N ILE A 86 26.59 -8.46 -5.62
CA ILE A 86 27.91 -9.04 -5.35
C ILE A 86 28.86 -8.02 -4.69
N ALA A 87 28.58 -6.72 -4.84
CA ALA A 87 29.29 -5.69 -4.12
C ALA A 87 28.88 -5.70 -2.64
N ARG A 88 29.86 -5.57 -1.74
CA ARG A 88 29.59 -5.46 -0.29
C ARG A 88 28.68 -4.27 0.02
N VAL A 89 28.89 -3.16 -0.68
CA VAL A 89 28.07 -1.95 -0.61
C VAL A 89 27.73 -1.51 -2.02
N SER A 90 26.50 -1.07 -2.23
CA SER A 90 26.02 -0.72 -3.55
C SER A 90 26.41 0.71 -3.91
N SER A 91 26.75 0.95 -5.17
CA SER A 91 27.09 2.29 -5.67
C SER A 91 25.83 3.03 -6.10
N GLY A 92 25.59 4.21 -5.54
CA GLY A 92 24.54 5.12 -5.95
C GLY A 92 25.07 6.32 -6.74
N VAL A 93 24.19 7.31 -6.98
CA VAL A 93 24.53 8.54 -7.72
C VAL A 93 25.46 9.49 -6.98
N ALA A 94 25.65 9.30 -5.67
CA ALA A 94 26.45 10.18 -4.81
C ALA A 94 27.26 9.44 -3.73
N GLY A 95 27.66 8.18 -3.98
CA GLY A 95 28.46 7.41 -3.03
C GLY A 95 28.01 5.96 -2.92
N THR A 96 28.11 5.39 -1.71
CA THR A 96 27.74 4.00 -1.44
C THR A 96 26.68 3.89 -0.36
N THR A 97 25.90 2.82 -0.39
CA THR A 97 24.86 2.56 0.60
C THR A 97 25.42 2.34 2.01
N GLY A 98 24.68 2.77 3.03
CA GLY A 98 25.05 2.57 4.44
C GLY A 98 24.90 1.13 4.94
N ARG A 99 24.13 0.31 4.21
CA ARG A 99 23.93 -1.12 4.44
C ARG A 99 24.04 -1.89 3.13
N HIS A 100 24.35 -3.18 3.24
CA HIS A 100 24.33 -4.11 2.12
C HIS A 100 22.90 -4.26 1.57
N ALA A 101 22.74 -4.33 0.24
CA ALA A 101 21.43 -4.50 -0.38
C ALA A 101 20.84 -5.87 -0.03
N MET A 102 19.57 -5.89 0.39
CA MET A 102 18.88 -7.16 0.66
C MET A 102 18.51 -7.87 -0.65
N ARG A 103 18.59 -9.20 -0.66
CA ARG A 103 17.96 -10.01 -1.73
C ARG A 103 16.45 -9.84 -1.71
N LEU A 104 15.83 -9.85 -2.89
CA LEU A 104 14.39 -9.59 -3.05
C LEU A 104 13.53 -10.84 -3.25
N ALA A 105 14.14 -12.00 -3.56
CA ALA A 105 13.38 -13.21 -3.84
C ALA A 105 12.47 -13.62 -2.67
N ASN A 106 11.21 -13.92 -2.99
CA ASN A 106 10.16 -14.31 -2.04
C ASN A 106 9.77 -13.24 -0.99
N ALA A 107 10.02 -11.95 -1.24
CA ALA A 107 9.61 -10.87 -0.33
C ALA A 107 8.10 -10.85 -0.01
N ARG A 108 7.26 -11.45 -0.87
CA ARG A 108 5.81 -11.59 -0.69
C ARG A 108 5.41 -12.58 0.42
N PHE A 109 6.19 -13.63 0.62
CA PHE A 109 5.77 -14.82 1.36
C PHE A 109 6.31 -14.78 2.79
N GLY A 110 6.01 -13.70 3.52
CA GLY A 110 6.45 -13.53 4.90
C GLY A 110 5.38 -12.89 5.77
N SER A 111 5.46 -13.14 7.08
CA SER A 111 4.57 -12.49 8.06
C SER A 111 4.99 -11.05 8.37
N GLU A 112 6.26 -10.69 8.17
CA GLU A 112 6.77 -9.34 8.42
C GLU A 112 6.35 -8.37 7.30
N LEU A 113 5.68 -7.29 7.68
CA LEU A 113 5.14 -6.26 6.80
C LEU A 113 6.07 -5.05 6.66
N HIS A 114 7.00 -4.86 7.60
CA HIS A 114 7.98 -3.76 7.58
C HIS A 114 9.21 -4.12 6.76
N PHE A 115 9.82 -3.17 6.06
CA PHE A 115 10.94 -3.39 5.14
C PHE A 115 12.18 -2.57 5.51
N PHE A 116 13.30 -2.90 4.86
CA PHE A 116 14.69 -2.60 5.25
C PHE A 116 15.22 -3.43 6.43
N TRP A 117 16.55 -3.39 6.63
CA TRP A 117 17.22 -4.07 7.74
C TRP A 117 16.73 -3.63 9.12
N ASP A 118 16.29 -2.39 9.25
CA ASP A 118 15.80 -1.75 10.49
C ASP A 118 14.29 -1.52 10.50
N GLU A 119 13.56 -2.11 9.55
CA GLU A 119 12.09 -2.08 9.54
C GLU A 119 11.48 -0.67 9.49
N ARG A 120 12.26 0.34 9.08
CA ARG A 120 11.82 1.75 9.07
C ARG A 120 10.71 2.04 8.06
N ALA A 121 10.51 1.16 7.06
CA ALA A 121 9.42 1.30 6.12
C ALA A 121 8.27 0.38 6.56
N THR A 122 7.08 0.92 6.82
CA THR A 122 5.92 0.14 7.29
C THR A 122 5.30 -0.79 6.25
N THR A 123 5.64 -0.59 4.96
CA THR A 123 5.17 -1.40 3.84
C THR A 123 6.22 -1.45 2.73
N LEU A 124 6.06 -2.39 1.79
CA LEU A 124 6.88 -2.45 0.59
C LEU A 124 6.63 -1.23 -0.30
N GLU A 125 5.37 -0.82 -0.43
CA GLU A 125 4.96 0.37 -1.17
C GLU A 125 5.69 1.62 -0.66
N ASN A 126 5.75 1.82 0.65
CA ASN A 126 6.53 2.91 1.25
C ASN A 126 8.03 2.74 1.05
N GLN A 127 8.54 1.50 1.01
CA GLN A 127 9.96 1.23 0.84
C GLN A 127 10.45 1.56 -0.56
N VAL A 128 9.72 1.20 -1.62
CA VAL A 128 10.23 1.20 -3.00
C VAL A 128 10.56 2.60 -3.55
N THR A 129 9.95 3.67 -3.02
CA THR A 129 10.30 5.06 -3.41
C THR A 129 11.36 5.71 -2.50
N GLN A 130 11.69 5.11 -1.35
CA GLN A 130 12.74 5.66 -0.47
C GLN A 130 14.14 5.65 -1.10
N PRO A 131 14.61 4.60 -1.79
CA PRO A 131 15.87 4.64 -2.55
C PRO A 131 15.87 5.70 -3.65
N ILE A 132 14.71 5.90 -4.32
CA ILE A 132 14.54 6.94 -5.34
C ILE A 132 14.79 8.33 -4.73
N LYS A 133 14.21 8.56 -3.55
CA LYS A 133 14.31 9.82 -2.78
C LYS A 133 15.60 9.97 -1.96
N ASN A 134 16.46 8.96 -1.91
CA ASN A 134 17.71 9.03 -1.16
C ASN A 134 18.78 9.73 -2.00
N ALA A 135 19.38 10.80 -1.45
CA ALA A 135 20.40 11.62 -2.11
C ALA A 135 21.66 10.84 -2.54
N THR A 136 22.02 9.78 -1.80
CA THR A 136 23.15 8.91 -2.09
C THR A 136 22.82 7.84 -3.12
N GLU A 137 21.61 7.27 -3.06
CA GLU A 137 21.20 6.13 -3.88
C GLU A 137 20.79 6.56 -5.29
N MET A 138 19.60 7.13 -5.48
CA MET A 138 19.09 7.51 -6.81
C MET A 138 18.86 9.03 -6.98
N GLY A 139 18.76 9.79 -5.88
CA GLY A 139 19.01 11.23 -5.89
C GLY A 139 17.82 12.16 -6.16
N PHE A 140 16.57 11.72 -6.05
CA PHE A 140 15.39 12.60 -6.11
C PHE A 140 14.97 13.09 -4.71
N SER A 141 15.93 13.58 -3.92
CA SER A 141 15.71 13.92 -2.50
C SER A 141 15.01 15.25 -2.24
N GLY A 142 14.98 16.15 -3.24
CA GLY A 142 14.48 17.53 -3.06
C GLY A 142 15.31 18.37 -2.09
N SER A 143 16.53 17.94 -1.75
CA SER A 143 17.40 18.59 -0.77
C SER A 143 18.84 18.66 -1.29
N GLY A 144 19.65 19.60 -0.79
CA GLY A 144 21.07 19.70 -1.15
C GLY A 144 21.34 19.98 -2.64
N GLY A 145 20.36 20.52 -3.38
CA GLY A 145 20.43 20.76 -4.82
C GLY A 145 19.90 19.61 -5.68
N ASP A 146 19.46 18.50 -5.06
CA ASP A 146 18.80 17.42 -5.77
C ASP A 146 17.40 17.80 -6.25
N PRO A 147 16.96 17.29 -7.42
CA PRO A 147 15.57 17.38 -7.83
C PRO A 147 14.65 16.69 -6.82
N ALA A 148 13.41 17.13 -6.74
CA ALA A 148 12.38 16.49 -5.93
C ALA A 148 11.75 15.32 -6.69
N PHE A 149 11.10 14.41 -5.96
CA PHE A 149 10.37 13.31 -6.59
C PHE A 149 9.29 13.78 -7.59
N SER A 150 8.69 14.96 -7.39
CA SER A 150 7.76 15.58 -8.36
C SER A 150 8.41 15.89 -9.72
N ASP A 151 9.71 16.15 -9.75
CA ASP A 151 10.46 16.37 -10.99
C ASP A 151 10.62 15.04 -11.76
N LEU A 152 10.84 13.94 -11.05
CA LEU A 152 10.81 12.59 -11.65
C LEU A 152 9.42 12.29 -12.24
N ILE A 153 8.34 12.59 -11.51
CA ILE A 153 6.98 12.38 -12.03
C ILE A 153 6.74 13.17 -13.32
N SER A 154 7.16 14.44 -13.36
CA SER A 154 7.08 15.29 -14.56
C SER A 154 7.91 14.72 -15.71
N LYS A 155 9.11 14.21 -15.42
CA LYS A 155 9.98 13.54 -16.39
C LYS A 155 9.33 12.28 -16.97
N LEU A 156 8.78 11.40 -16.12
CA LEU A 156 8.10 10.18 -16.55
C LEU A 156 6.88 10.50 -17.41
N ALA A 157 6.12 11.55 -17.07
CA ALA A 157 4.94 11.96 -17.84
C ALA A 157 5.28 12.45 -19.26
N ALA A 158 6.51 12.91 -19.48
CA ALA A 158 7.01 13.35 -20.79
C ALA A 158 7.55 12.20 -21.67
N ILE A 159 7.73 11.00 -21.11
CA ILE A 159 8.23 9.82 -21.81
C ILE A 159 7.01 9.02 -22.32
N PRO A 160 6.74 8.93 -23.64
CA PRO A 160 5.47 8.43 -24.18
C PRO A 160 5.03 7.04 -23.68
N GLU A 161 6.00 6.18 -23.38
CA GLU A 161 5.77 4.81 -22.94
C GLU A 161 5.15 4.75 -21.54
N TYR A 162 5.48 5.68 -20.64
CA TYR A 162 4.97 5.65 -19.27
C TYR A 162 3.48 5.97 -19.19
N PRO A 163 2.94 7.07 -19.73
CA PRO A 163 1.50 7.30 -19.74
C PRO A 163 0.69 6.14 -20.35
N ALA A 164 1.25 5.43 -21.34
CA ALA A 164 0.61 4.24 -21.90
C ALA A 164 0.63 3.05 -20.92
N LEU A 165 1.76 2.75 -20.30
CA LEU A 165 1.89 1.68 -19.30
C LEU A 165 1.06 1.96 -18.03
N PHE A 166 1.05 3.19 -17.53
CA PHE A 166 0.20 3.59 -16.40
C PHE A 166 -1.29 3.48 -16.74
N ASN A 167 -1.69 3.85 -17.95
CA ASN A 167 -3.06 3.68 -18.39
C ASN A 167 -3.45 2.20 -18.48
N PHE A 168 -2.55 1.37 -18.98
CA PHE A 168 -2.76 -0.06 -19.06
C PHE A 168 -2.85 -0.71 -17.67
N ALA A 169 -2.03 -0.27 -16.71
CA ALA A 169 -1.99 -0.82 -15.35
C ALA A 169 -3.12 -0.31 -14.44
N PHE A 170 -3.49 0.96 -14.54
CA PHE A 170 -4.35 1.64 -13.56
C PHE A 170 -5.55 2.36 -14.20
N GLY A 171 -5.81 2.16 -15.49
CA GLY A 171 -6.89 2.83 -16.22
C GLY A 171 -6.70 4.35 -16.36
N SER A 172 -5.51 4.88 -16.04
CA SER A 172 -5.21 6.31 -16.05
C SER A 172 -3.81 6.59 -16.57
N ARG A 173 -3.69 7.59 -17.44
CA ARG A 173 -2.40 8.11 -17.93
C ARG A 173 -1.65 8.93 -16.87
N THR A 174 -2.31 9.28 -15.77
CA THR A 174 -1.73 10.08 -14.70
C THR A 174 -0.69 9.27 -13.93
N ILE A 175 0.48 9.87 -13.74
CA ILE A 175 1.58 9.31 -12.98
C ILE A 175 1.65 10.08 -11.66
N ASP A 176 1.69 9.34 -10.54
CA ASP A 176 1.85 9.88 -9.20
C ASP A 176 2.69 8.90 -8.36
N GLU A 177 3.08 9.33 -7.16
CA GLU A 177 3.91 8.49 -6.30
C GLU A 177 3.24 7.18 -5.92
N THR A 178 1.95 7.20 -5.56
CA THR A 178 1.22 6.00 -5.15
C THR A 178 1.20 4.95 -6.25
N ARG A 179 0.96 5.33 -7.50
CA ARG A 179 0.98 4.40 -8.64
C ARG A 179 2.39 3.86 -8.92
N VAL A 180 3.43 4.68 -8.74
CA VAL A 180 4.84 4.21 -8.83
C VAL A 180 5.14 3.19 -7.74
N GLN A 181 4.76 3.49 -6.48
CA GLN A 181 4.91 2.58 -5.35
C GLN A 181 4.19 1.26 -5.60
N ASN A 182 2.92 1.33 -6.02
CA ASN A 182 2.09 0.16 -6.26
C ASN A 182 2.69 -0.74 -7.34
N ALA A 183 3.09 -0.17 -8.47
CA ALA A 183 3.67 -0.92 -9.58
C ALA A 183 4.98 -1.63 -9.19
N ILE A 184 5.94 -0.92 -8.60
CA ILE A 184 7.24 -1.51 -8.21
C ILE A 184 7.02 -2.57 -7.12
N ALA A 185 6.13 -2.33 -6.15
CA ALA A 185 5.81 -3.32 -5.12
C ALA A 185 5.16 -4.59 -5.69
N GLN A 186 4.27 -4.48 -6.69
CA GLN A 186 3.70 -5.64 -7.39
C GLN A 186 4.81 -6.45 -8.09
N PHE A 187 5.75 -5.78 -8.77
CA PHE A 187 6.87 -6.47 -9.41
C PHE A 187 7.76 -7.19 -8.40
N VAL A 188 8.18 -6.52 -7.33
CA VAL A 188 9.04 -7.12 -6.29
C VAL A 188 8.34 -8.31 -5.61
N ARG A 189 7.04 -8.21 -5.28
CA ARG A 189 6.26 -9.34 -4.73
C ARG A 189 6.07 -10.48 -5.73
N SER A 190 6.21 -10.22 -7.03
CA SER A 190 6.09 -11.26 -8.05
C SER A 190 7.31 -12.17 -8.12
N ILE A 191 8.47 -11.74 -7.61
CA ILE A 191 9.72 -12.50 -7.63
C ILE A 191 9.62 -13.66 -6.65
N GLN A 192 9.50 -14.88 -7.17
CA GLN A 192 9.31 -16.07 -6.36
C GLN A 192 10.23 -17.23 -6.75
N SER A 193 10.58 -18.08 -5.79
CA SER A 193 11.42 -19.26 -6.03
C SER A 193 10.94 -20.42 -5.15
N PHE A 194 10.28 -21.37 -5.82
CA PHE A 194 9.66 -22.57 -5.24
C PHE A 194 9.90 -23.82 -6.11
N ASP A 195 11.04 -23.84 -6.80
CA ASP A 195 11.49 -24.89 -7.72
C ASP A 195 12.82 -25.52 -7.25
N SER A 196 13.16 -25.36 -5.97
CA SER A 196 14.39 -25.87 -5.39
C SER A 196 14.33 -27.38 -5.09
N LYS A 197 15.48 -27.99 -4.77
CA LYS A 197 15.55 -29.38 -4.30
C LYS A 197 14.72 -29.58 -3.02
N TYR A 198 14.70 -28.59 -2.12
CA TYR A 198 13.83 -28.58 -0.94
C TYR A 198 12.36 -28.63 -1.31
N ASP A 199 11.92 -27.86 -2.31
CA ASP A 199 10.51 -27.83 -2.73
C ASP A 199 10.05 -29.20 -3.27
N ALA A 200 10.89 -29.85 -4.08
CA ALA A 200 10.64 -31.21 -4.56
C ALA A 200 10.53 -32.22 -3.40
N GLY A 201 11.38 -32.09 -2.38
CA GLY A 201 11.32 -32.93 -1.18
C GLY A 201 10.09 -32.65 -0.31
N ARG A 202 9.70 -31.38 -0.17
CA ARG A 202 8.55 -30.94 0.64
C ARG A 202 7.21 -31.38 0.06
N LEU A 203 7.14 -31.56 -1.26
CA LEU A 203 6.00 -32.18 -1.93
C LEU A 203 5.88 -33.68 -1.62
N ALA A 204 7.00 -34.37 -1.41
CA ALA A 204 7.02 -35.81 -1.14
C ALA A 204 6.82 -36.16 0.34
N ALA A 205 7.22 -35.28 1.26
CA ALA A 205 7.13 -35.50 2.70
C ALA A 205 7.02 -34.18 3.49
N ALA A 206 6.48 -34.27 4.72
CA ALA A 206 6.47 -33.13 5.64
C ALA A 206 7.87 -32.79 6.15
N ASP A 207 8.11 -31.53 6.55
CA ASP A 207 9.45 -31.04 6.96
C ASP A 207 10.12 -31.88 8.05
N ASN A 208 9.34 -32.42 8.99
CA ASN A 208 9.79 -33.26 10.09
C ASN A 208 10.15 -34.70 9.71
N GLN A 209 9.96 -35.09 8.43
CA GLN A 209 10.33 -36.39 7.91
C GLN A 209 11.55 -36.29 7.00
N PRO A 210 12.38 -37.34 6.86
CA PRO A 210 13.43 -37.37 5.84
C PRO A 210 12.84 -37.17 4.44
N PHE A 211 13.48 -36.31 3.64
CA PHE A 211 13.10 -36.17 2.24
C PHE A 211 13.82 -37.24 1.41
N PRO A 212 13.09 -38.00 0.56
CA PRO A 212 13.68 -39.13 -0.16
C PRO A 212 14.67 -38.69 -1.24
N ASN A 213 14.57 -37.45 -1.74
CA ASN A 213 15.50 -36.88 -2.71
C ASN A 213 16.73 -36.21 -2.05
N PHE A 214 16.78 -36.14 -0.72
CA PHE A 214 17.91 -35.59 0.01
C PHE A 214 18.96 -36.67 0.30
N THR A 215 20.22 -36.28 0.28
CA THR A 215 21.32 -37.08 0.82
C THR A 215 21.18 -37.21 2.35
N ALA A 216 21.96 -38.11 2.96
CA ALA A 216 22.01 -38.22 4.41
C ALA A 216 22.44 -36.89 5.07
N SER A 217 23.45 -36.22 4.52
CA SER A 217 23.97 -34.93 5.03
C SER A 217 22.92 -33.83 4.93
N GLU A 218 22.19 -33.72 3.81
CA GLU A 218 21.10 -32.74 3.66
C GLU A 218 19.94 -32.99 4.64
N ASN A 219 19.58 -34.27 4.87
CA ASN A 219 18.55 -34.63 5.85
C ASN A 219 18.99 -34.37 7.29
N ILE A 220 20.25 -34.64 7.64
CA ILE A 220 20.82 -34.31 8.96
C ILE A 220 20.86 -32.79 9.15
N GLY A 221 21.30 -32.05 8.13
CA GLY A 221 21.30 -30.59 8.12
C GLY A 221 19.92 -29.99 8.33
N LYS A 222 18.91 -30.55 7.65
CA LYS A 222 17.51 -30.15 7.85
C LYS A 222 17.06 -30.40 9.29
N GLN A 223 17.36 -31.57 9.86
CA GLN A 223 17.03 -31.87 11.26
C GLN A 223 17.70 -30.90 12.23
N LEU A 224 18.97 -30.57 12.00
CA LEU A 224 19.68 -29.55 12.79
C LEU A 224 19.02 -28.17 12.65
N PHE A 225 18.69 -27.75 11.44
CA PHE A 225 18.07 -26.44 11.19
C PHE A 225 16.71 -26.30 11.89
N LEU A 226 15.88 -27.33 11.82
CA LEU A 226 14.53 -27.35 12.39
C LEU A 226 14.51 -27.54 13.91
N GLY A 227 15.45 -28.32 14.45
CA GLY A 227 15.49 -28.66 15.86
C GLY A 227 15.99 -27.50 16.75
N PRO A 228 15.41 -27.30 17.94
CA PRO A 228 15.93 -26.31 18.88
C PRO A 228 17.25 -26.79 19.54
N PRO A 229 18.10 -25.86 20.04
CA PRO A 229 19.40 -26.21 20.61
C PRO A 229 19.33 -27.19 21.80
N ASN A 230 18.30 -27.07 22.63
CA ASN A 230 18.08 -27.97 23.78
C ASN A 230 17.64 -29.39 23.39
N GLN A 231 17.41 -29.66 22.10
CA GLN A 231 17.08 -30.98 21.56
C GLN A 231 18.12 -31.45 20.54
N GLY A 232 19.33 -30.87 20.57
CA GLY A 232 20.43 -31.26 19.68
C GLY A 232 20.37 -30.64 18.28
N GLY A 233 19.48 -29.68 18.03
CA GLY A 233 19.47 -28.89 16.80
C GLY A 233 20.27 -27.59 16.91
N ALA A 234 20.13 -26.72 15.91
CA ALA A 234 20.79 -25.43 15.79
C ALA A 234 19.85 -24.24 16.03
N GLY A 235 18.53 -24.47 16.10
CA GLY A 235 17.53 -23.45 16.43
C GLY A 235 17.21 -22.45 15.32
N CYS A 236 17.72 -22.65 14.10
CA CYS A 236 17.60 -21.70 12.99
C CYS A 236 16.12 -21.41 12.65
N ALA A 237 15.28 -22.45 12.67
CA ALA A 237 13.85 -22.35 12.35
C ALA A 237 13.04 -21.51 13.36
N ALA A 238 13.59 -21.20 14.53
CA ALA A 238 12.93 -20.32 15.50
C ALA A 238 12.78 -18.89 14.96
N CYS A 239 13.74 -18.44 14.14
CA CYS A 239 13.69 -17.15 13.44
C CYS A 239 13.37 -17.32 11.95
N HIS A 240 13.98 -18.29 11.26
CA HIS A 240 13.83 -18.49 9.81
C HIS A 240 12.82 -19.60 9.51
N ARG A 241 11.54 -19.27 9.49
CA ARG A 241 10.44 -20.24 9.58
C ARG A 241 10.17 -20.93 8.23
N PRO A 242 10.22 -22.27 8.13
CA PRO A 242 9.77 -22.98 6.94
C PRO A 242 8.24 -22.88 6.80
N PRO A 243 7.68 -23.11 5.59
CA PRO A 243 8.38 -23.49 4.35
C PRO A 243 8.93 -22.31 3.53
N GLU A 244 8.62 -21.06 3.88
CA GLU A 244 9.08 -19.86 3.16
C GLU A 244 10.51 -19.45 3.55
N PHE A 245 10.97 -19.88 4.72
CA PHE A 245 12.22 -19.43 5.37
C PHE A 245 12.26 -17.91 5.57
N ASP A 246 11.08 -17.32 5.81
CA ASP A 246 10.93 -15.92 6.18
C ASP A 246 11.34 -15.70 7.63
N ILE A 247 11.68 -14.45 7.93
CA ILE A 247 12.05 -14.03 9.28
C ILE A 247 10.81 -13.92 10.17
N ASP A 248 10.90 -14.36 11.41
CA ASP A 248 9.93 -14.07 12.44
C ASP A 248 9.89 -12.55 12.71
N PRO A 249 8.72 -11.91 12.63
CA PRO A 249 8.55 -10.46 12.88
C PRO A 249 9.16 -9.93 14.19
N ASN A 250 9.25 -10.78 15.22
CA ASN A 250 9.79 -10.39 16.52
C ASN A 250 11.32 -10.56 16.61
N SER A 251 12.00 -10.78 15.49
CA SER A 251 13.45 -10.94 15.47
C SER A 251 14.17 -9.63 15.78
N ARG A 252 15.28 -9.74 16.49
CA ARG A 252 16.15 -8.60 16.81
C ARG A 252 17.55 -8.80 16.25
N ASN A 253 18.51 -8.01 16.73
CA ASN A 253 19.90 -8.08 16.27
C ASN A 253 20.47 -9.49 16.43
N ASN A 254 21.22 -9.95 15.43
CA ASN A 254 21.76 -11.31 15.40
C ASN A 254 23.20 -11.43 15.97
N GLY A 255 23.72 -10.40 16.62
CA GLY A 255 25.08 -10.34 17.13
C GLY A 255 26.11 -9.80 16.14
N VAL A 256 25.74 -9.50 14.89
CA VAL A 256 26.59 -8.73 13.97
C VAL A 256 26.27 -7.24 14.15
N THR A 257 27.26 -6.50 14.64
CA THR A 257 27.08 -5.12 15.11
C THR A 257 27.92 -4.08 14.38
N ALA A 258 28.90 -4.47 13.57
CA ALA A 258 29.77 -3.49 12.90
C ALA A 258 29.04 -2.78 11.76
N ALA A 259 29.01 -1.45 11.77
CA ALA A 259 28.48 -0.64 10.67
C ALA A 259 29.50 -0.50 9.52
N ILE A 260 29.03 -0.30 8.28
CA ILE A 260 29.90 -0.11 7.10
C ILE A 260 30.77 1.15 7.22
N GLY A 261 30.23 2.24 7.76
CA GLY A 261 30.96 3.51 7.96
C GLY A 261 31.81 3.56 9.24
N GLY A 262 31.95 2.44 9.96
CA GLY A 262 32.56 2.38 11.29
C GLY A 262 31.56 2.61 12.42
N GLY A 263 31.92 2.16 13.61
CA GLY A 263 31.02 2.17 14.78
C GLY A 263 30.10 0.96 14.85
N THR A 264 28.99 1.12 15.57
CA THR A 264 28.06 0.04 15.93
C THR A 264 26.66 0.31 15.39
N ASP A 265 26.09 -0.67 14.69
CA ASP A 265 24.70 -0.71 14.23
C ASP A 265 23.97 -1.88 14.91
N LEU A 266 23.11 -1.54 15.88
CA LEU A 266 22.25 -2.51 16.58
C LEU A 266 20.82 -2.51 16.05
N THR A 267 20.52 -1.69 15.05
CA THR A 267 19.14 -1.50 14.58
C THR A 267 18.75 -2.49 13.49
N ASN A 268 19.65 -3.39 13.08
CA ASN A 268 19.26 -4.51 12.22
C ASN A 268 18.37 -5.51 12.99
N THR A 269 17.17 -5.74 12.49
CA THR A 269 16.15 -6.62 13.10
C THR A 269 15.47 -7.53 12.06
N ARG A 270 15.55 -7.18 10.76
CA ARG A 270 14.99 -7.97 9.66
C ARG A 270 16.07 -8.69 8.85
N SER A 271 15.69 -9.79 8.19
CA SER A 271 16.47 -10.42 7.11
C SER A 271 15.57 -10.76 5.91
N ALA A 272 16.19 -10.95 4.74
CA ALA A 272 15.51 -11.59 3.62
C ALA A 272 15.25 -13.09 3.88
N SER A 273 14.42 -13.73 3.05
CA SER A 273 14.23 -15.19 3.06
C SER A 273 15.56 -15.92 2.84
N LEU A 274 15.75 -17.08 3.48
CA LEU A 274 16.94 -17.91 3.25
C LEU A 274 16.93 -18.67 1.92
N ARG A 275 15.86 -18.60 1.13
CA ARG A 275 15.82 -19.18 -0.22
C ARG A 275 16.80 -18.47 -1.13
N ASN A 276 17.57 -19.19 -1.95
CA ASN A 276 18.61 -18.66 -2.84
C ASN A 276 19.73 -17.85 -2.15
N LEU A 277 20.16 -18.26 -0.94
CA LEU A 277 21.37 -17.71 -0.30
C LEU A 277 22.62 -17.91 -1.18
N VAL A 278 22.67 -19.04 -1.89
CA VAL A 278 23.69 -19.40 -2.87
C VAL A 278 23.04 -19.82 -4.19
N GLY A 279 23.81 -19.88 -5.27
CA GLY A 279 23.39 -20.52 -6.52
C GLY A 279 23.21 -22.04 -6.36
N SER A 280 22.56 -22.67 -7.33
CA SER A 280 22.29 -24.12 -7.31
C SER A 280 23.55 -25.01 -7.37
N ALA A 281 24.69 -24.46 -7.81
CA ALA A 281 25.99 -25.12 -7.74
C ALA A 281 26.89 -24.54 -6.63
N GLY A 282 26.31 -23.79 -5.69
CA GLY A 282 27.02 -23.17 -4.55
C GLY A 282 27.66 -21.83 -4.90
N GLU A 283 27.27 -21.20 -6.01
CA GLU A 283 27.80 -19.91 -6.42
C GLU A 283 27.46 -18.79 -5.43
N PHE A 284 28.35 -17.81 -5.33
CA PHE A 284 28.14 -16.64 -4.51
C PHE A 284 27.11 -15.71 -5.17
N ASN A 285 25.94 -15.58 -4.55
CA ASN A 285 24.95 -14.60 -4.98
C ASN A 285 25.23 -13.22 -4.39
N THR A 286 25.61 -13.15 -3.11
CA THR A 286 25.68 -11.86 -2.42
C THR A 286 26.39 -11.98 -1.08
N ALA A 287 26.86 -10.86 -0.53
CA ALA A 287 27.42 -10.83 0.82
C ALA A 287 26.31 -11.02 1.87
N TYR A 288 26.66 -11.57 3.03
CA TYR A 288 25.70 -11.82 4.10
C TYR A 288 25.77 -10.74 5.18
N MET A 289 24.66 -10.61 5.91
CA MET A 289 24.42 -9.62 6.98
C MET A 289 24.22 -8.20 6.45
N HIS A 290 23.66 -7.33 7.29
CA HIS A 290 23.36 -5.93 6.96
C HIS A 290 24.58 -5.12 6.53
N ASN A 291 25.79 -5.58 6.86
CA ASN A 291 27.05 -4.92 6.56
C ASN A 291 27.90 -5.69 5.54
N GLY A 292 27.38 -6.78 4.96
CA GLY A 292 28.10 -7.62 4.00
C GLY A 292 29.44 -8.16 4.51
N SER A 293 29.56 -8.43 5.81
CA SER A 293 30.84 -8.83 6.44
C SER A 293 31.23 -10.30 6.21
N PHE A 294 30.29 -11.13 5.77
CA PHE A 294 30.56 -12.53 5.45
C PHE A 294 30.32 -12.78 3.95
N THR A 295 31.15 -13.62 3.35
CA THR A 295 31.06 -13.99 1.93
C THR A 295 30.83 -15.49 1.72
N THR A 296 30.83 -16.30 2.79
CA THR A 296 30.59 -17.74 2.71
C THR A 296 29.54 -18.18 3.73
N LEU A 297 28.81 -19.24 3.39
CA LEU A 297 27.80 -19.80 4.28
C LEU A 297 28.44 -20.42 5.53
N ALA A 298 29.60 -21.06 5.37
CA ALA A 298 30.44 -21.49 6.49
C ALA A 298 30.73 -20.36 7.50
N ALA A 299 31.04 -19.14 7.06
CA ALA A 299 31.28 -18.01 7.97
C ALA A 299 30.00 -17.60 8.73
N VAL A 300 28.84 -17.61 8.06
CA VAL A 300 27.54 -17.38 8.68
C VAL A 300 27.22 -18.45 9.73
N ILE A 301 27.40 -19.72 9.40
CA ILE A 301 27.17 -20.84 10.32
C ILE A 301 28.12 -20.75 11.52
N ASN A 302 29.39 -20.38 11.30
CA ASN A 302 30.35 -20.19 12.38
C ASN A 302 29.96 -19.05 13.32
N HIS A 303 29.41 -17.94 12.80
CA HIS A 303 28.86 -16.86 13.62
C HIS A 303 27.76 -17.36 14.54
N TYR A 304 26.78 -18.11 14.01
CA TYR A 304 25.68 -18.64 14.83
C TYR A 304 26.10 -19.81 15.75
N ALA A 305 27.18 -20.52 15.42
CA ALA A 305 27.74 -21.56 16.27
C ALA A 305 28.30 -21.00 17.59
N ALA A 306 28.79 -19.76 17.57
CA ALA A 306 29.25 -19.03 18.76
C ALA A 306 29.08 -17.51 18.57
N ILE A 307 28.01 -16.96 19.14
CA ILE A 307 27.72 -15.52 19.09
C ILE A 307 28.78 -14.78 19.91
N PRO A 308 29.59 -13.88 19.32
CA PRO A 308 30.80 -13.36 19.97
C PRO A 308 30.55 -12.56 21.25
N ALA A 309 29.47 -11.79 21.31
CA ALA A 309 29.15 -10.91 22.42
C ALA A 309 27.63 -10.68 22.56
N ASP A 310 27.21 -10.39 23.79
CA ASP A 310 25.86 -9.88 24.05
C ASP A 310 25.79 -8.40 23.65
N ASN A 311 24.57 -7.92 23.37
CA ASN A 311 24.31 -6.50 23.21
C ASN A 311 22.85 -6.19 23.61
N PRO A 312 22.50 -4.91 23.88
CA PRO A 312 21.16 -4.54 24.36
C PRO A 312 20.03 -4.97 23.42
N ASN A 313 20.29 -5.09 22.11
CA ASN A 313 19.30 -5.48 21.12
C ASN A 313 19.48 -6.92 20.59
N LEU A 314 20.39 -7.73 21.16
CA LEU A 314 20.55 -9.13 20.75
C LEU A 314 19.22 -9.87 20.91
N ASP A 315 18.88 -10.72 19.95
CA ASP A 315 17.69 -11.55 20.04
C ASP A 315 17.75 -12.47 21.27
N ALA A 316 16.66 -12.59 22.01
CA ALA A 316 16.61 -13.43 23.21
C ALA A 316 16.91 -14.91 22.91
N ARG A 317 16.56 -15.39 21.71
CA ARG A 317 16.84 -16.76 21.25
C ARG A 317 18.33 -17.02 21.06
N LEU A 318 19.14 -15.97 20.92
CA LEU A 318 20.59 -16.03 20.75
C LEU A 318 21.36 -15.77 22.05
N ARG A 319 20.67 -15.72 23.20
CA ARG A 319 21.29 -15.59 24.52
C ARG A 319 21.37 -16.93 25.23
N ARG A 320 22.47 -17.17 25.92
CA ARG A 320 22.62 -18.31 26.83
C ARG A 320 22.01 -17.99 28.21
N PRO A 321 21.51 -18.99 28.95
CA PRO A 321 21.11 -18.81 30.35
C PRO A 321 22.27 -18.21 31.18
N GLY A 322 21.99 -17.15 31.95
CA GLY A 322 23.01 -16.45 32.73
C GLY A 322 23.76 -15.33 31.98
N GLY A 323 23.40 -15.03 30.74
CA GLY A 323 23.92 -13.88 29.96
C GLY A 323 25.07 -14.23 29.01
N GLY A 324 25.24 -13.43 27.95
CA GLY A 324 26.20 -13.71 26.87
C GLY A 324 25.55 -14.34 25.63
N GLY A 325 26.31 -14.38 24.54
CA GLY A 325 25.88 -15.00 23.29
C GLY A 325 25.77 -16.53 23.37
N GLN A 326 24.88 -17.10 22.56
CA GLN A 326 24.70 -18.55 22.38
C GLN A 326 26.00 -19.23 21.93
N ILE A 327 26.23 -20.44 22.44
CA ILE A 327 27.30 -21.35 21.98
C ILE A 327 26.67 -22.72 21.72
N LEU A 328 26.64 -23.16 20.46
CA LEU A 328 25.99 -24.40 20.03
C LEU A 328 26.90 -25.64 20.09
N ASN A 329 28.22 -25.46 20.18
CA ASN A 329 29.22 -26.54 20.14
C ASN A 329 29.04 -27.51 18.95
N LEU A 330 28.64 -26.99 17.78
CA LEU A 330 28.49 -27.81 16.57
C LEU A 330 29.80 -28.49 16.20
N THR A 331 29.75 -29.78 15.84
CA THR A 331 30.89 -30.48 15.27
C THR A 331 31.22 -29.95 13.86
N ALA A 332 32.41 -30.26 13.36
CA ALA A 332 32.77 -29.92 11.98
C ALA A 332 31.78 -30.52 10.96
N GLN A 333 31.34 -31.77 11.19
CA GLN A 333 30.39 -32.43 10.31
C GLN A 333 29.01 -31.78 10.37
N GLN A 334 28.50 -31.41 11.55
CA GLN A 334 27.20 -30.74 11.68
C GLN A 334 27.15 -29.39 10.95
N ARG A 335 28.27 -28.65 10.89
CA ARG A 335 28.35 -27.42 10.11
C ARG A 335 28.25 -27.70 8.61
N VAL A 336 28.94 -28.74 8.13
CA VAL A 336 28.84 -29.20 6.74
C VAL A 336 27.43 -29.67 6.41
N ASP A 337 26.76 -30.38 7.32
CA ASP A 337 25.39 -30.86 7.12
C ASP A 337 24.41 -29.67 7.01
N LEU A 338 24.52 -28.67 7.88
CA LEU A 338 23.72 -27.43 7.80
C LEU A 338 23.94 -26.69 6.47
N GLU A 339 25.19 -26.57 6.03
CA GLU A 339 25.53 -25.96 4.74
C GLU A 339 24.90 -26.74 3.57
N ALA A 340 25.00 -28.08 3.59
CA ALA A 340 24.39 -28.95 2.59
C ALA A 340 22.86 -28.76 2.52
N PHE A 341 22.18 -28.65 3.68
CA PHE A 341 20.75 -28.36 3.70
C PHE A 341 20.42 -27.00 3.09
N LEU A 342 21.14 -25.94 3.46
CA LEU A 342 20.85 -24.60 2.97
C LEU A 342 21.09 -24.46 1.45
N PHE A 343 22.02 -25.23 0.87
CA PHE A 343 22.18 -25.32 -0.58
C PHE A 343 20.96 -25.92 -1.29
N THR A 344 20.15 -26.73 -0.59
CA THR A 344 18.90 -27.28 -1.16
C THR A 344 17.79 -26.23 -1.35
N LEU A 345 17.95 -25.03 -0.77
CA LEU A 345 16.95 -23.95 -0.81
C LEU A 345 17.05 -23.05 -2.06
N SER A 346 17.91 -23.41 -3.01
CA SER A 346 18.15 -22.64 -4.22
C SER A 346 17.37 -23.22 -5.39
N GLY A 347 16.50 -22.41 -6.00
CA GLY A 347 15.74 -22.73 -7.20
C GLY A 347 16.39 -22.18 -8.46
N GLY A 348 16.06 -22.69 -9.64
CA GLY A 348 16.73 -22.30 -10.89
C GLY A 348 16.05 -21.13 -11.62
N ALA A 349 14.72 -21.05 -11.56
CA ALA A 349 13.95 -20.12 -12.38
C ALA A 349 14.26 -18.64 -12.09
N VAL A 350 14.54 -18.29 -10.83
CA VAL A 350 14.75 -16.90 -10.41
C VAL A 350 15.87 -16.18 -11.17
N TYR A 351 16.88 -16.93 -11.63
CA TYR A 351 18.06 -16.40 -12.31
C TYR A 351 17.83 -16.10 -13.80
N THR A 352 16.89 -16.79 -14.45
CA THR A 352 16.78 -16.79 -15.93
C THR A 352 15.38 -16.53 -16.45
N ASP A 353 14.35 -16.57 -15.59
CA ASP A 353 12.98 -16.37 -16.05
C ASP A 353 12.81 -14.94 -16.61
N GLN A 354 12.35 -14.89 -17.86
CA GLN A 354 12.14 -13.65 -18.60
C GLN A 354 11.07 -12.76 -17.97
N ARG A 355 10.25 -13.28 -17.05
CA ARG A 355 9.29 -12.48 -16.28
C ARG A 355 9.98 -11.48 -15.37
N TRP A 356 11.18 -11.77 -14.89
CA TRP A 356 11.89 -10.87 -13.97
C TRP A 356 13.13 -10.24 -14.57
N SER A 357 13.46 -10.51 -15.82
CA SER A 357 14.61 -9.93 -16.52
C SER A 357 14.40 -8.48 -16.92
N SER A 358 15.47 -7.80 -17.36
CA SER A 358 15.33 -6.47 -17.96
C SER A 358 14.36 -6.51 -19.15
N PRO A 359 13.35 -5.63 -19.23
CA PRO A 359 12.52 -5.51 -20.42
C PRO A 359 13.16 -4.61 -21.49
N PHE A 360 14.30 -3.97 -21.21
CA PHE A 360 14.96 -3.02 -22.12
C PHE A 360 15.86 -3.71 -23.14
N SER A 361 15.95 -3.11 -24.33
CA SER A 361 16.95 -3.46 -25.33
C SER A 361 18.37 -3.17 -24.82
N THR A 362 19.38 -3.66 -25.54
CA THR A 362 20.79 -3.29 -25.31
C THR A 362 21.05 -1.78 -25.44
N ALA A 363 20.19 -1.06 -26.15
CA ALA A 363 20.22 0.40 -26.27
C ALA A 363 19.50 1.13 -25.12
N GLY A 364 18.93 0.40 -24.14
CA GLY A 364 18.23 0.99 -23.01
C GLY A 364 16.84 1.53 -23.35
N THR A 365 16.20 1.01 -24.40
CA THR A 365 14.86 1.44 -24.85
C THR A 365 13.84 0.30 -24.74
N ILE A 366 12.56 0.67 -24.67
CA ILE A 366 11.43 -0.25 -24.83
C ILE A 366 10.53 0.22 -25.97
N THR A 367 9.89 -0.74 -26.64
CA THR A 367 8.86 -0.53 -27.66
C THR A 367 7.60 -1.23 -27.20
N LEU A 368 6.49 -0.49 -27.13
CA LEU A 368 5.18 -1.06 -26.80
C LEU A 368 4.47 -1.47 -28.10
N ILE A 369 4.05 -2.72 -28.20
CA ILE A 369 3.23 -3.23 -29.32
C ILE A 369 1.86 -3.69 -28.82
N ASN A 370 0.92 -3.81 -29.76
CA ASN A 370 -0.47 -4.14 -29.47
C ASN A 370 -1.05 -3.29 -28.34
N VAL A 371 -0.60 -2.03 -28.28
CA VAL A 371 -1.16 -1.04 -27.37
C VAL A 371 -2.63 -0.98 -27.73
N PRO A 372 -3.55 -1.38 -26.83
CA PRO A 372 -4.97 -1.34 -27.12
C PRO A 372 -5.28 0.04 -27.68
N PRO A 373 -6.07 0.14 -28.77
CA PRO A 373 -6.45 1.44 -29.30
C PRO A 373 -6.93 2.21 -28.10
N THR A 374 -6.29 3.34 -27.82
CA THR A 374 -6.70 4.18 -26.70
C THR A 374 -8.16 4.40 -26.98
N PRO A 375 -9.11 3.87 -26.17
CA PRO A 375 -10.48 4.33 -26.34
C PRO A 375 -10.32 5.82 -26.32
N THR A 376 -10.74 6.54 -27.40
CA THR A 376 -10.72 8.01 -27.41
C THR A 376 -11.13 8.38 -26.01
N PRO A 377 -10.24 8.97 -25.19
CA PRO A 377 -10.42 8.94 -23.75
C PRO A 377 -11.85 9.37 -23.58
N THR A 378 -12.68 8.46 -23.10
CA THR A 378 -13.85 8.89 -22.37
C THR A 378 -13.17 9.18 -21.08
N PRO A 379 -12.69 10.43 -20.89
CA PRO A 379 -11.88 10.73 -19.74
C PRO A 379 -12.68 10.23 -18.53
N PRO A 380 -12.06 9.51 -17.59
CA PRO A 380 -12.78 8.85 -16.52
C PRO A 380 -13.78 9.84 -15.95
N SER A 381 -15.07 9.46 -15.91
CA SER A 381 -16.10 10.33 -15.36
C SER A 381 -15.61 10.75 -13.97
N ALA A 382 -15.68 12.05 -13.65
CA ALA A 382 -15.18 12.45 -12.35
C ALA A 382 -15.96 11.70 -11.28
N GLN A 383 -15.24 11.04 -10.37
CA GLN A 383 -15.81 10.22 -9.32
C GLN A 383 -15.33 10.74 -7.96
N PRO A 384 -16.13 10.67 -6.90
CA PRO A 384 -15.67 11.07 -5.58
C PRO A 384 -14.62 10.11 -5.05
N LEU A 385 -13.47 10.67 -4.69
CA LEU A 385 -12.43 9.97 -3.95
C LEU A 385 -12.62 10.13 -2.44
N ASN A 386 -13.27 11.22 -2.05
CA ASN A 386 -13.61 11.53 -0.67
C ASN A 386 -14.93 12.28 -0.62
N ILE A 387 -15.71 11.95 0.40
CA ILE A 387 -16.85 12.73 0.88
C ILE A 387 -16.67 12.92 2.38
N SER A 388 -16.98 14.12 2.86
CA SER A 388 -16.76 14.47 4.26
C SER A 388 -17.79 15.45 4.79
N THR A 389 -17.91 15.49 6.10
CA THR A 389 -18.78 16.44 6.78
C THR A 389 -18.22 16.80 8.16
N ARG A 390 -18.19 18.09 8.48
CA ARG A 390 -17.74 18.66 9.75
C ARG A 390 -18.85 19.50 10.34
N LEU A 391 -19.25 19.21 11.58
CA LEU A 391 -20.22 19.98 12.34
C LEU A 391 -20.07 19.71 13.84
N GLU A 392 -20.86 20.41 14.64
CA GLU A 392 -20.98 20.16 16.08
C GLU A 392 -21.83 18.91 16.35
N VAL A 393 -21.17 17.85 16.83
CA VAL A 393 -21.78 16.57 17.22
C VAL A 393 -22.44 16.74 18.58
N GLY A 394 -23.75 16.52 18.64
CA GLY A 394 -24.52 16.54 19.88
C GLY A 394 -24.72 15.16 20.49
N THR A 395 -25.53 15.10 21.55
CA THR A 395 -25.87 13.87 22.29
C THR A 395 -27.24 13.32 21.89
N GLY A 396 -27.49 12.04 22.16
CA GLY A 396 -28.77 11.38 21.83
C GLY A 396 -29.15 11.52 20.35
N ASP A 397 -30.37 12.00 20.08
CA ASP A 397 -30.90 12.20 18.72
C ASP A 397 -30.14 13.26 17.90
N ASN A 398 -29.24 14.02 18.55
CA ASN A 398 -28.42 15.06 17.96
C ASN A 398 -27.03 14.57 17.50
N ALA A 399 -26.81 13.26 17.46
CA ALA A 399 -25.64 12.66 16.84
C ALA A 399 -25.47 13.14 15.39
N MET A 400 -24.23 13.18 14.89
CA MET A 400 -23.97 13.44 13.48
C MET A 400 -24.30 12.17 12.69
N ILE A 401 -25.20 12.29 11.72
CA ILE A 401 -25.58 11.17 10.86
C ILE A 401 -25.19 11.47 9.42
N GLY A 402 -24.19 10.74 8.93
CA GLY A 402 -23.73 10.76 7.54
C GLY A 402 -24.28 9.56 6.75
N GLY A 403 -25.33 9.76 5.96
CA GLY A 403 -25.79 8.76 5.00
C GLY A 403 -24.99 8.83 3.70
N PHE A 404 -24.58 7.69 3.14
CA PHE A 404 -23.90 7.63 1.85
C PHE A 404 -24.36 6.43 1.03
N ILE A 405 -24.26 6.51 -0.28
CA ILE A 405 -24.67 5.46 -1.21
C ILE A 405 -23.45 5.00 -2.01
N ILE A 406 -23.31 3.68 -2.12
CA ILE A 406 -22.42 3.04 -3.08
C ILE A 406 -23.27 2.53 -4.24
N THR A 407 -22.92 2.91 -5.45
CA THR A 407 -23.51 2.41 -6.70
C THR A 407 -22.51 1.51 -7.42
N GLY A 408 -22.99 0.69 -8.37
CA GLY A 408 -22.16 -0.22 -9.17
C GLY A 408 -22.41 -1.70 -8.90
N ASN A 409 -21.53 -2.55 -9.41
CA ASN A 409 -21.75 -4.01 -9.46
C ASN A 409 -20.82 -4.79 -8.52
N HIS A 410 -19.77 -4.15 -7.98
CA HIS A 410 -18.78 -4.82 -7.14
C HIS A 410 -18.68 -4.20 -5.74
N PRO A 411 -18.37 -4.97 -4.67
CA PRO A 411 -18.11 -4.39 -3.37
C PRO A 411 -16.97 -3.35 -3.42
N LYS A 412 -17.22 -2.14 -2.92
CA LYS A 412 -16.28 -1.03 -2.93
C LYS A 412 -15.46 -1.03 -1.64
N PRO A 413 -14.12 -1.14 -1.72
CA PRO A 413 -13.25 -0.91 -0.58
C PRO A 413 -13.29 0.56 -0.15
N VAL A 414 -13.67 0.82 1.09
CA VAL A 414 -13.74 2.16 1.69
C VAL A 414 -13.01 2.22 3.02
N LEU A 415 -12.53 3.42 3.35
CA LEU A 415 -12.14 3.80 4.71
C LEU A 415 -13.06 4.89 5.21
N ILE A 416 -13.70 4.67 6.35
CA ILE A 416 -14.55 5.62 7.05
C ILE A 416 -13.84 6.02 8.33
N ARG A 417 -13.61 7.33 8.55
CA ARG A 417 -12.96 7.81 9.77
C ARG A 417 -13.73 8.94 10.42
N ALA A 418 -13.67 8.97 11.74
CA ALA A 418 -14.20 10.05 12.56
C ALA A 418 -13.07 10.72 13.33
N LEU A 419 -12.88 12.02 13.09
CA LEU A 419 -11.86 12.84 13.71
C LEU A 419 -12.47 13.82 14.70
N GLY A 420 -11.75 14.05 15.79
CA GLY A 420 -12.08 14.97 16.85
C GLY A 420 -10.82 15.69 17.29
N PRO A 421 -9.96 15.11 18.16
CA PRO A 421 -8.73 15.76 18.63
C PRO A 421 -7.75 16.17 17.52
N SER A 422 -7.65 15.41 16.41
CA SER A 422 -6.76 15.74 15.28
C SER A 422 -7.13 17.03 14.58
N LEU A 423 -8.36 17.51 14.74
CA LEU A 423 -8.83 18.77 14.17
C LEU A 423 -8.17 20.01 14.79
N SER A 424 -7.51 19.86 15.94
CA SER A 424 -6.71 20.93 16.57
C SER A 424 -5.58 21.43 15.66
N ASN A 425 -5.06 20.56 14.78
CA ASN A 425 -4.07 20.91 13.76
C ASN A 425 -4.59 21.93 12.73
N LEU A 426 -5.92 22.10 12.64
CA LEU A 426 -6.57 23.10 11.78
C LEU A 426 -6.93 24.38 12.54
N GLY A 427 -6.46 24.55 13.78
CA GLY A 427 -6.77 25.71 14.63
C GLY A 427 -8.18 25.71 15.22
N LEU A 428 -8.90 24.58 15.14
CA LEU A 428 -10.24 24.44 15.71
C LEU A 428 -10.16 24.16 17.22
N THR A 429 -11.16 24.67 17.96
CA THR A 429 -11.32 24.47 19.41
C THR A 429 -12.74 23.95 19.69
N GLY A 430 -12.97 23.36 20.87
CA GLY A 430 -14.26 22.71 21.19
C GLY A 430 -14.49 21.41 20.42
N LEU A 431 -13.44 20.58 20.32
CA LEU A 431 -13.43 19.35 19.53
C LEU A 431 -14.15 18.21 20.26
N LEU A 432 -14.64 17.23 19.51
CA LEU A 432 -15.15 15.99 20.08
C LEU A 432 -13.97 15.17 20.64
N ASP A 433 -13.86 15.03 21.95
CA ASP A 433 -12.63 14.50 22.57
C ASP A 433 -12.37 13.01 22.30
N ASP A 434 -13.43 12.20 22.18
CA ASP A 434 -13.36 10.75 21.98
C ASP A 434 -14.48 10.31 21.00
N PRO A 435 -14.22 10.40 19.68
CA PRO A 435 -15.16 10.02 18.62
C PRO A 435 -15.49 8.52 18.60
N VAL A 436 -16.79 8.19 18.62
CA VAL A 436 -17.32 6.84 18.39
C VAL A 436 -18.02 6.81 17.02
N LEU A 437 -17.62 5.88 16.17
CA LEU A 437 -18.15 5.68 14.82
C LEU A 437 -18.90 4.36 14.74
N GLU A 438 -20.15 4.41 14.28
CA GLU A 438 -20.97 3.26 13.92
C GLU A 438 -21.29 3.29 12.43
N LEU A 439 -21.26 2.13 11.78
CA LEU A 439 -21.69 1.95 10.40
C LEU A 439 -22.89 1.01 10.35
N HIS A 440 -23.98 1.46 9.74
CA HIS A 440 -25.22 0.71 9.59
C HIS A 440 -25.56 0.44 8.12
N ALA A 441 -26.18 -0.71 7.87
CA ALA A 441 -26.77 -1.07 6.59
C ALA A 441 -28.08 -0.30 6.34
N ALA A 442 -28.60 -0.38 5.11
CA ALA A 442 -29.85 0.27 4.70
C ALA A 442 -31.08 -0.12 5.54
N ASN A 443 -31.08 -1.32 6.13
CA ASN A 443 -32.16 -1.80 7.01
C ASN A 443 -32.00 -1.35 8.48
N GLY A 444 -30.93 -0.61 8.82
CA GLY A 444 -30.62 -0.14 10.17
C GLY A 444 -29.69 -1.04 10.97
N ASP A 445 -29.35 -2.24 10.47
CA ASP A 445 -28.47 -3.17 11.18
C ASP A 445 -27.07 -2.58 11.36
N LEU A 446 -26.52 -2.68 12.57
CA LEU A 446 -25.14 -2.32 12.85
C LEU A 446 -24.19 -3.31 12.17
N LEU A 447 -23.32 -2.81 11.30
CA LEU A 447 -22.30 -3.58 10.60
C LEU A 447 -20.96 -3.53 11.33
N PHE A 448 -20.54 -2.33 11.74
CA PHE A 448 -19.24 -2.10 12.38
C PHE A 448 -19.35 -0.96 13.40
N GLN A 449 -18.53 -1.02 14.44
CA GLN A 449 -18.38 0.05 15.43
C GLN A 449 -16.89 0.17 15.79
N ASN A 450 -16.40 1.40 15.93
CA ASN A 450 -15.04 1.66 16.37
C ASN A 450 -14.96 3.00 17.12
N ASP A 451 -14.14 3.08 18.16
CA ASP A 451 -13.81 4.31 18.89
C ASP A 451 -12.29 4.55 18.99
N ASN A 452 -11.46 3.59 18.58
CA ASN A 452 -10.00 3.69 18.57
C ASN A 452 -9.43 2.99 17.34
N TRP A 453 -8.77 3.72 16.46
CA TRP A 453 -8.30 3.20 15.17
C TRP A 453 -7.19 2.14 15.30
N LYS A 454 -6.52 2.06 16.46
CA LYS A 454 -5.44 1.09 16.72
C LYS A 454 -5.91 -0.25 17.28
N ASP A 455 -7.20 -0.44 17.54
CA ASP A 455 -7.67 -1.62 18.25
C ASP A 455 -7.80 -2.84 17.35
N GLU A 456 -8.68 -2.80 16.35
CA GLU A 456 -9.02 -3.99 15.53
C GLU A 456 -8.31 -3.99 14.17
N GLN A 457 -8.32 -2.86 13.47
CA GLN A 457 -7.90 -2.77 12.07
C GLN A 457 -6.55 -2.06 11.89
N ARG A 458 -5.77 -1.93 12.97
CA ARG A 458 -4.52 -1.15 12.99
C ARG A 458 -3.61 -1.44 11.80
N SER A 459 -3.31 -2.71 11.56
CA SER A 459 -2.41 -3.11 10.46
C SER A 459 -2.98 -2.79 9.08
N GLN A 460 -4.30 -2.75 8.91
CA GLN A 460 -4.94 -2.35 7.66
C GLN A 460 -4.96 -0.82 7.50
N ILE A 461 -5.04 -0.08 8.61
CA ILE A 461 -5.09 1.39 8.63
C ILE A 461 -3.69 2.00 8.47
N GLU A 462 -2.67 1.42 9.12
CA GLU A 462 -1.27 1.86 9.07
C GLU A 462 -0.65 1.78 7.66
N VAL A 463 -1.26 1.00 6.77
CA VAL A 463 -0.85 0.92 5.35
C VAL A 463 -1.57 1.94 4.45
N THR A 464 -2.51 2.70 4.99
CA THR A 464 -3.20 3.81 4.29
C THR A 464 -2.60 5.16 4.67
N PRO A 465 -2.75 6.21 3.83
CA PRO A 465 -2.36 7.58 4.20
C PRO A 465 -3.38 8.27 5.12
N PHE A 466 -4.45 7.58 5.56
CA PHE A 466 -5.60 8.19 6.24
C PHE A 466 -5.61 7.98 7.77
N GLN A 467 -4.45 7.70 8.35
CA GLN A 467 -4.28 7.51 9.79
C GLN A 467 -4.65 8.78 10.57
N PRO A 468 -5.49 8.69 11.61
CA PRO A 468 -5.68 9.77 12.56
C PRO A 468 -4.40 10.03 13.36
N ALA A 469 -4.18 11.29 13.80
CA ALA A 469 -3.03 11.62 14.63
C ALA A 469 -3.24 11.26 16.10
N ASN A 470 -4.50 11.11 16.54
CA ASN A 470 -4.84 10.72 17.89
C ASN A 470 -5.36 9.28 17.92
N ASP A 471 -4.92 8.51 18.91
CA ASP A 471 -5.27 7.09 19.03
C ASP A 471 -6.76 6.87 19.40
N ARG A 472 -7.42 7.88 19.98
CA ARG A 472 -8.85 7.88 20.36
C ARG A 472 -9.82 8.19 19.22
N GLU A 473 -9.33 8.29 18.00
CA GLU A 473 -10.17 8.56 16.84
C GLU A 473 -10.55 7.26 16.15
N ALA A 474 -11.75 7.20 15.61
CA ALA A 474 -12.30 5.98 15.06
C ALA A 474 -12.03 5.84 13.56
N VAL A 475 -11.72 4.61 13.12
CA VAL A 475 -11.58 4.24 11.71
C VAL A 475 -12.19 2.86 11.46
N ILE A 476 -12.97 2.75 10.39
CA ILE A 476 -13.53 1.50 9.87
C ILE A 476 -13.04 1.32 8.43
N ILE A 477 -12.37 0.20 8.14
CA ILE A 477 -12.09 -0.23 6.76
C ILE A 477 -13.04 -1.36 6.40
N ALA A 478 -13.80 -1.21 5.30
CA ALA A 478 -14.76 -2.22 4.88
C ALA A 478 -14.83 -2.34 3.35
N SER A 479 -15.23 -3.50 2.85
CA SER A 479 -15.63 -3.67 1.45
C SER A 479 -17.14 -3.79 1.38
N LEU A 480 -17.79 -2.75 0.88
CA LEU A 480 -19.23 -2.57 0.99
C LEU A 480 -19.91 -2.78 -0.37
N PRO A 481 -20.90 -3.68 -0.49
CA PRO A 481 -21.72 -3.81 -1.68
C PRO A 481 -22.45 -2.51 -2.04
N ALA A 482 -22.93 -2.41 -3.28
CA ALA A 482 -23.78 -1.30 -3.69
C ALA A 482 -25.09 -1.27 -2.88
N ALA A 483 -25.24 -0.25 -2.03
CA ALA A 483 -26.37 -0.01 -1.16
C ALA A 483 -26.29 1.39 -0.53
N ALA A 484 -27.33 1.78 0.20
CA ALA A 484 -27.29 2.92 1.12
C ALA A 484 -26.74 2.48 2.48
N TYR A 485 -25.94 3.34 3.10
CA TYR A 485 -25.32 3.13 4.41
C TYR A 485 -25.48 4.38 5.26
N THR A 486 -25.45 4.18 6.58
CA THR A 486 -25.51 5.27 7.56
C THR A 486 -24.31 5.17 8.48
N ALA A 487 -23.45 6.18 8.46
CA ALA A 487 -22.39 6.36 9.45
C ALA A 487 -22.90 7.31 10.55
N VAL A 488 -22.87 6.85 11.80
CA VAL A 488 -23.28 7.62 12.97
C VAL A 488 -22.03 7.97 13.77
N LEU A 489 -21.81 9.26 13.98
CA LEU A 489 -20.71 9.78 14.80
C LEU A 489 -21.29 10.39 16.08
N THR A 490 -20.83 9.85 17.22
CA THR A 490 -21.16 10.30 18.58
C THR A 490 -19.89 10.55 19.39
N GLY A 491 -20.01 11.29 20.49
CA GLY A 491 -18.95 11.34 21.50
C GLY A 491 -19.12 10.23 22.52
N LYS A 492 -18.01 9.59 22.91
CA LYS A 492 -18.00 8.64 24.02
C LYS A 492 -18.57 9.30 25.28
N ASP A 493 -19.27 8.52 26.09
CA ASP A 493 -19.93 8.97 27.32
C ASP A 493 -20.89 10.16 27.14
N GLN A 494 -21.55 10.26 25.96
CA GLN A 494 -22.46 11.35 25.62
C GLN A 494 -21.78 12.72 25.68
N THR A 495 -20.54 12.81 25.20
CA THR A 495 -19.86 14.09 25.00
C THR A 495 -20.29 14.75 23.69
N SER A 496 -20.11 16.06 23.61
CA SER A 496 -20.41 16.87 22.43
C SER A 496 -19.19 17.68 22.00
N GLY A 497 -19.09 18.00 20.72
CA GLY A 497 -18.00 18.82 20.20
C GLY A 497 -17.91 18.75 18.68
N ILE A 498 -17.00 19.51 18.09
CA ILE A 498 -16.77 19.51 16.64
C ILE A 498 -16.15 18.16 16.24
N GLY A 499 -16.85 17.44 15.37
CA GLY A 499 -16.39 16.20 14.75
C GLY A 499 -16.31 16.31 13.23
N LEU A 500 -15.47 15.49 12.61
CA LEU A 500 -15.34 15.36 11.16
C LEU A 500 -15.49 13.88 10.78
N LEU A 501 -16.50 13.57 9.98
CA LEU A 501 -16.68 12.25 9.37
C LEU A 501 -16.20 12.30 7.92
N GLU A 502 -15.38 11.33 7.52
CA GLU A 502 -14.86 11.20 6.15
C GLU A 502 -14.99 9.77 5.65
N ILE A 503 -15.32 9.62 4.36
CA ILE A 503 -15.34 8.34 3.65
C ILE A 503 -14.42 8.48 2.44
N TYR A 504 -13.47 7.56 2.31
CA TYR A 504 -12.48 7.51 1.24
C TYR A 504 -12.68 6.28 0.35
N ASP A 505 -12.62 6.46 -0.96
CA ASP A 505 -12.47 5.36 -1.92
C ASP A 505 -11.01 4.84 -1.87
N LEU A 506 -10.84 3.57 -1.52
CA LEU A 506 -9.51 2.94 -1.45
C LEU A 506 -9.09 2.27 -2.77
N ASP A 507 -10.01 2.08 -3.72
CA ASP A 507 -9.73 1.43 -5.00
C ASP A 507 -10.64 1.97 -6.12
N GLN A 508 -10.11 2.95 -6.84
CA GLN A 508 -10.76 3.63 -7.96
C GLN A 508 -10.99 2.73 -9.19
N ALA A 509 -10.37 1.55 -9.25
CA ALA A 509 -10.50 0.64 -10.39
C ALA A 509 -11.71 -0.30 -10.25
N VAL A 510 -12.27 -0.44 -9.05
CA VAL A 510 -13.49 -1.23 -8.80
C VAL A 510 -14.68 -0.56 -9.48
N ASP A 511 -15.47 -1.35 -10.22
CA ASP A 511 -16.76 -0.96 -10.84
C ASP A 511 -17.86 -0.75 -9.80
N SER A 512 -17.63 0.26 -8.96
CA SER A 512 -18.55 0.88 -8.01
C SER A 512 -18.04 2.25 -7.61
N GLN A 513 -18.91 3.14 -7.14
CA GLN A 513 -18.58 4.53 -6.82
C GLN A 513 -19.35 5.04 -5.60
N LEU A 514 -18.77 6.01 -4.89
CA LEU A 514 -19.51 6.81 -3.92
C LEU A 514 -20.42 7.77 -4.69
N ALA A 515 -21.73 7.69 -4.45
CA ALA A 515 -22.72 8.48 -5.20
C ALA A 515 -23.20 9.73 -4.45
N ASN A 516 -23.15 9.73 -3.12
CA ASN A 516 -23.48 10.91 -2.32
C ASN A 516 -22.89 10.85 -0.91
N ILE A 517 -22.88 12.00 -0.24
CA ILE A 517 -23.01 12.07 1.22
C ILE A 517 -24.26 12.87 1.55
N SER A 518 -24.91 12.54 2.65
CA SER A 518 -26.03 13.26 3.22
C SER A 518 -25.75 13.43 4.71
N THR A 519 -25.75 14.64 5.24
CA THR A 519 -25.48 14.83 6.67
C THR A 519 -26.65 15.48 7.35
N ARG A 520 -27.20 14.85 8.39
CA ARG A 520 -28.13 15.52 9.31
C ARG A 520 -27.36 15.99 10.54
N GLY A 521 -27.48 17.27 10.88
CA GLY A 521 -26.92 17.82 12.11
C GLY A 521 -27.26 19.29 12.31
N PHE A 522 -26.82 19.84 13.44
CA PHE A 522 -27.00 21.26 13.75
C PHE A 522 -26.00 22.10 12.96
N VAL A 523 -26.52 23.19 12.38
CA VAL A 523 -25.74 24.27 11.78
C VAL A 523 -25.63 25.37 12.83
N GLY A 524 -24.42 25.66 13.28
CA GLY A 524 -24.11 26.79 14.16
C GLY A 524 -23.40 27.92 13.42
N ALA A 525 -22.95 28.92 14.18
CA ALA A 525 -22.18 30.06 13.66
C ALA A 525 -20.66 29.83 13.77
N GLN A 526 -19.87 30.63 13.04
CA GLN A 526 -18.39 30.62 13.07
C GLN A 526 -17.81 29.22 12.84
N ASN A 527 -17.12 28.63 13.84
CA ASN A 527 -16.51 27.32 13.73
C ASN A 527 -17.52 26.17 13.67
N ASN A 528 -18.79 26.42 14.07
CA ASN A 528 -19.86 25.42 14.16
C ASN A 528 -20.74 25.41 12.91
N VAL A 529 -20.39 26.17 11.86
CA VAL A 529 -21.05 26.03 10.55
C VAL A 529 -20.88 24.60 10.05
N MET A 530 -21.94 24.05 9.46
CA MET A 530 -21.88 22.73 8.83
C MET A 530 -21.08 22.85 7.55
N ILE A 531 -20.01 22.07 7.44
CA ILE A 531 -19.16 22.02 6.25
C ILE A 531 -19.20 20.63 5.65
N GLY A 532 -19.78 20.50 4.47
CA GLY A 532 -19.61 19.33 3.62
C GLY A 532 -18.35 19.47 2.78
N GLY A 533 -17.58 18.39 2.60
CA GLY A 533 -16.41 18.37 1.74
C GLY A 533 -16.50 17.24 0.73
N PHE A 534 -15.86 17.42 -0.42
CA PHE A 534 -15.65 16.31 -1.35
C PHE A 534 -14.37 16.53 -2.16
N ILE A 535 -13.79 15.43 -2.62
CA ILE A 535 -12.65 15.42 -3.55
C ILE A 535 -13.09 14.63 -4.77
N LEU A 536 -13.04 15.25 -5.94
CA LEU A 536 -13.33 14.58 -7.21
C LEU A 536 -12.04 14.17 -7.90
N GLY A 537 -11.93 12.88 -8.21
CA GLY A 537 -10.85 12.31 -9.01
C GLY A 537 -11.18 12.33 -10.50
N GLY A 538 -10.18 12.08 -11.34
CA GLY A 538 -10.29 12.13 -12.80
C GLY A 538 -9.77 13.45 -13.39
N ASN A 539 -10.03 13.67 -14.67
CA ASN A 539 -9.49 14.81 -15.43
C ASN A 539 -10.59 15.71 -16.05
N ASN A 540 -11.87 15.48 -15.71
CA ASN A 540 -12.99 16.24 -16.29
C ASN A 540 -13.78 16.98 -15.24
N SER A 541 -14.40 18.07 -15.63
CA SER A 541 -15.50 18.59 -14.83
C SER A 541 -16.65 17.57 -14.76
N THR A 542 -17.21 17.36 -13.56
CA THR A 542 -18.48 16.66 -13.38
C THR A 542 -19.55 17.62 -12.86
N ARG A 543 -20.80 17.16 -12.88
CA ARG A 543 -21.91 17.88 -12.30
C ARG A 543 -22.07 17.45 -10.84
N VAL A 544 -22.21 18.42 -9.97
CA VAL A 544 -22.58 18.20 -8.58
C VAL A 544 -23.87 18.94 -8.30
N ALA A 545 -24.78 18.27 -7.61
CA ALA A 545 -25.93 18.90 -6.98
C ALA A 545 -25.64 18.99 -5.49
N ILE A 546 -25.80 20.16 -4.90
CA ILE A 546 -25.58 20.41 -3.47
C ILE A 546 -26.83 21.12 -2.97
N ARG A 547 -27.38 20.65 -1.86
CA ARG A 547 -28.63 21.18 -1.29
C ARG A 547 -28.43 21.47 0.18
N GLY A 548 -28.94 22.60 0.63
CA GLY A 548 -29.17 22.91 2.04
C GLY A 548 -30.65 22.81 2.32
N LEU A 549 -31.07 21.74 2.99
CA LEU A 549 -32.48 21.50 3.30
C LEU A 549 -32.78 21.90 4.74
N GLY A 550 -33.88 22.63 4.92
CA GLY A 550 -34.27 23.20 6.19
C GLY A 550 -35.77 23.00 6.41
N PRO A 551 -36.65 23.88 5.91
CA PRO A 551 -38.10 23.76 6.10
C PRO A 551 -38.69 22.44 5.61
N SER A 552 -38.15 21.85 4.53
CA SER A 552 -38.66 20.59 3.98
C SER A 552 -38.43 19.39 4.90
N LEU A 553 -37.50 19.48 5.86
CA LEU A 553 -37.24 18.40 6.80
C LEU A 553 -38.40 18.16 7.79
N SER A 554 -39.34 19.11 7.89
CA SER A 554 -40.54 19.00 8.73
C SER A 554 -41.42 17.80 8.36
N GLN A 555 -41.38 17.36 7.10
CA GLN A 555 -42.10 16.18 6.61
C GLN A 555 -41.65 14.88 7.31
N PHE A 556 -40.45 14.87 7.87
CA PHE A 556 -39.89 13.72 8.62
C PHE A 556 -40.13 13.83 10.13
N GLY A 557 -41.00 14.74 10.57
CA GLY A 557 -41.32 14.95 11.99
C GLY A 557 -40.22 15.67 12.77
N LEU A 558 -39.24 16.28 12.10
CA LEU A 558 -38.14 17.01 12.71
C LEU A 558 -38.56 18.44 13.11
N GLY A 559 -38.12 18.89 14.29
CA GLY A 559 -38.31 20.25 14.81
C GLY A 559 -37.03 21.09 14.77
N ASN A 560 -37.12 22.38 15.10
CA ASN A 560 -35.99 23.32 15.14
C ASN A 560 -35.15 23.36 13.84
N LEU A 561 -35.84 23.50 12.70
CA LEU A 561 -35.29 23.43 11.36
C LEU A 561 -34.71 24.76 10.89
N LEU A 562 -33.64 24.70 10.09
CA LEU A 562 -33.03 25.88 9.49
C LEU A 562 -34.03 26.56 8.56
N ALA A 563 -34.54 27.75 8.91
CA ALA A 563 -35.69 28.33 8.21
C ALA A 563 -35.39 28.86 6.80
N ASP A 564 -34.12 29.22 6.55
CA ASP A 564 -33.64 29.83 5.30
C ASP A 564 -32.14 29.54 5.16
N PRO A 565 -31.75 28.31 4.78
CA PRO A 565 -30.35 27.91 4.68
C PRO A 565 -29.62 28.69 3.57
N THR A 566 -28.48 29.31 3.88
CA THR A 566 -27.56 29.81 2.85
C THR A 566 -26.46 28.80 2.58
N LEU A 567 -26.12 28.60 1.30
CA LEU A 567 -25.10 27.66 0.83
C LEU A 567 -23.99 28.37 0.06
N GLU A 568 -22.75 28.08 0.38
CA GLU A 568 -21.57 28.50 -0.38
C GLU A 568 -20.73 27.31 -0.81
N LEU A 569 -20.32 27.28 -2.08
CA LEU A 569 -19.32 26.35 -2.60
C LEU A 569 -17.97 27.07 -2.70
N HIS A 570 -16.94 26.46 -2.14
CA HIS A 570 -15.58 26.97 -2.03
C HIS A 570 -14.60 26.06 -2.78
N ASP A 571 -13.53 26.63 -3.33
CA ASP A 571 -12.40 25.87 -3.88
C ASP A 571 -11.43 25.37 -2.80
N ALA A 572 -10.37 24.68 -3.21
CA ALA A 572 -9.36 24.13 -2.30
C ALA A 572 -8.60 25.21 -1.48
N ASN A 573 -8.59 26.47 -1.95
CA ASN A 573 -7.95 27.60 -1.29
C ASN A 573 -8.93 28.38 -0.39
N GLY A 574 -10.19 27.97 -0.32
CA GLY A 574 -11.24 28.64 0.45
C GLY A 574 -11.86 29.85 -0.25
N ALA A 575 -11.65 30.02 -1.56
CA ALA A 575 -12.32 31.07 -2.33
C ALA A 575 -13.75 30.63 -2.70
N ILE A 576 -14.72 31.54 -2.55
CA ILE A 576 -16.12 31.28 -2.92
C ILE A 576 -16.24 31.16 -4.45
N LEU A 577 -16.72 30.02 -4.91
CA LEU A 577 -17.05 29.75 -6.31
C LEU A 577 -18.47 30.16 -6.67
N ILE A 578 -19.42 29.94 -5.76
CA ILE A 578 -20.83 30.29 -5.92
C ILE A 578 -21.53 30.27 -4.55
N ALA A 579 -22.51 31.14 -4.36
CA ALA A 579 -23.39 31.17 -3.21
C ALA A 579 -24.86 31.13 -3.67
N ASN A 580 -25.72 30.54 -2.86
CA ASN A 580 -27.17 30.48 -3.11
C ASN A 580 -27.90 30.40 -1.76
N ASP A 581 -28.94 31.22 -1.59
CA ASP A 581 -29.84 31.21 -0.44
C ASP A 581 -31.25 30.72 -0.81
N ASN A 582 -31.73 30.97 -2.04
CA ASN A 582 -32.93 30.31 -2.58
C ASN A 582 -32.65 29.57 -3.89
N TRP A 583 -33.01 28.30 -3.97
CA TRP A 583 -32.69 27.43 -5.12
C TRP A 583 -33.32 27.88 -6.43
N THR A 584 -34.39 28.70 -6.38
CA THR A 584 -35.05 29.28 -7.55
C THR A 584 -34.36 30.52 -8.10
N ASP A 585 -33.40 31.11 -7.38
CA ASP A 585 -32.75 32.37 -7.77
C ASP A 585 -31.79 32.21 -8.96
N ASP A 586 -31.31 30.99 -9.20
CA ASP A 586 -30.60 30.60 -10.43
C ASP A 586 -31.51 29.70 -11.28
N PRO A 587 -32.20 30.24 -12.31
CA PRO A 587 -33.09 29.46 -13.16
C PRO A 587 -32.42 28.29 -13.88
N ALA A 588 -31.12 28.37 -14.17
CA ALA A 588 -30.38 27.29 -14.83
C ALA A 588 -30.11 26.13 -13.86
N SER A 589 -29.66 26.45 -12.64
CA SER A 589 -29.53 25.48 -11.55
C SER A 589 -30.89 24.86 -11.21
N ALA A 590 -31.95 25.66 -11.06
CA ALA A 590 -33.30 25.22 -10.74
C ALA A 590 -33.87 24.24 -11.77
N ALA A 591 -33.70 24.52 -13.06
CA ALA A 591 -34.14 23.63 -14.14
C ALA A 591 -33.42 22.28 -14.10
N LEU A 592 -32.10 22.28 -13.83
CA LEU A 592 -31.32 21.04 -13.72
C LEU A 592 -31.67 20.26 -12.46
N LEU A 593 -31.87 20.92 -11.33
CA LEU A 593 -32.37 20.29 -10.10
C LEU A 593 -33.74 19.63 -10.34
N GLY A 594 -34.66 20.32 -10.99
CA GLY A 594 -35.98 19.77 -11.35
C GLY A 594 -35.90 18.57 -12.29
N ALA A 595 -35.11 18.67 -13.35
CA ALA A 595 -34.93 17.59 -14.33
C ALA A 595 -34.34 16.31 -13.74
N ASN A 596 -33.56 16.42 -12.66
CA ASN A 596 -32.94 15.30 -11.97
C ASN A 596 -33.72 14.84 -10.72
N GLY A 597 -34.91 15.41 -10.45
CA GLY A 597 -35.71 15.06 -9.27
C GLY A 597 -35.11 15.51 -7.94
N LEU A 598 -34.27 16.56 -7.97
CA LEU A 598 -33.51 17.06 -6.82
C LEU A 598 -33.97 18.41 -6.30
N ALA A 599 -34.96 19.03 -6.96
CA ALA A 599 -35.52 20.31 -6.55
C ALA A 599 -35.98 20.27 -5.08
N PRO A 600 -35.47 21.16 -4.22
CA PRO A 600 -36.02 21.35 -2.89
C PRO A 600 -37.52 21.67 -2.96
N SER A 601 -38.29 21.15 -2.01
CA SER A 601 -39.75 21.33 -2.00
C SER A 601 -40.18 22.72 -1.48
N ASN A 602 -39.30 23.41 -0.75
CA ASN A 602 -39.55 24.74 -0.23
C ASN A 602 -38.70 25.77 -1.00
N SER A 603 -39.27 26.94 -1.31
CA SER A 603 -38.57 27.99 -2.06
C SER A 603 -37.42 28.64 -1.29
N ASN A 604 -37.47 28.64 0.05
CA ASN A 604 -36.45 29.24 0.91
C ASN A 604 -35.26 28.30 1.18
N GLU A 605 -35.17 27.19 0.44
CA GLU A 605 -34.05 26.26 0.57
C GLU A 605 -32.98 26.60 -0.46
N SER A 606 -31.72 26.41 -0.12
CA SER A 606 -30.62 26.67 -1.04
C SER A 606 -30.25 25.42 -1.80
N ALA A 607 -29.98 25.57 -3.09
CA ALA A 607 -29.41 24.48 -3.87
C ALA A 607 -28.62 24.99 -5.07
N ILE A 608 -27.55 24.26 -5.37
CA ILE A 608 -26.64 24.54 -6.47
C ILE A 608 -26.49 23.28 -7.30
N PHE A 609 -26.68 23.41 -8.61
CA PHE A 609 -26.35 22.38 -9.59
C PHE A 609 -25.33 22.94 -10.57
N ARG A 610 -24.09 22.47 -10.51
CA ARG A 610 -22.99 23.09 -11.28
C ARG A 610 -21.97 22.07 -11.77
N PHE A 611 -21.31 22.39 -12.88
CA PHE A 611 -20.05 21.78 -13.27
C PHE A 611 -18.91 22.22 -12.33
N THR A 612 -18.13 21.28 -11.84
CA THR A 612 -16.96 21.52 -11.00
C THR A 612 -15.78 20.71 -11.51
N THR A 613 -14.58 21.26 -11.38
CA THR A 613 -13.31 20.60 -11.72
C THR A 613 -12.98 19.46 -10.73
N CYS A 614 -12.08 18.57 -11.16
CA CYS A 614 -11.49 17.51 -10.33
C CYS A 614 -10.46 18.08 -9.36
N ASP A 615 -10.92 18.53 -8.20
CA ASP A 615 -10.10 19.00 -7.10
C ASP A 615 -10.91 18.98 -5.80
N LYS A 616 -10.27 19.36 -4.69
CA LYS A 616 -10.94 19.44 -3.39
C LYS A 616 -11.91 20.63 -3.39
N LYS A 617 -13.15 20.39 -2.93
CA LYS A 617 -14.16 21.43 -2.71
C LYS A 617 -14.69 21.38 -1.29
N GLN A 618 -15.15 22.53 -0.81
CA GLN A 618 -15.83 22.68 0.47
C GLN A 618 -17.18 23.37 0.26
N VAL A 619 -18.19 22.92 0.99
CA VAL A 619 -19.55 23.46 0.98
C VAL A 619 -19.83 23.95 2.39
N ARG A 620 -20.19 25.22 2.54
CA ARG A 620 -20.62 25.77 3.83
C ARG A 620 -22.12 25.99 3.81
N ILE A 621 -22.81 25.50 4.83
CA ILE A 621 -24.18 25.91 5.15
C ILE A 621 -24.13 26.82 6.38
N MET A 622 -24.79 27.97 6.30
CA MET A 622 -24.70 29.03 7.31
C MET A 622 -26.08 29.62 7.64
N LYS A 623 -26.21 30.12 8.88
CA LYS A 623 -27.12 31.20 9.34
C LYS A 623 -26.78 31.63 10.77
N ASP A 624 -27.39 32.72 11.26
CA ASP A 624 -27.21 33.31 12.59
C ASP A 624 -27.76 32.47 13.78
N ASP A 625 -28.42 31.32 13.57
CA ASP A 625 -29.06 30.49 14.62
C ASP A 625 -28.74 28.98 14.52
N LEU A 626 -28.71 28.28 15.67
CA LEU A 626 -28.51 26.81 15.80
C LEU A 626 -29.72 25.98 15.31
N ARG A 627 -29.65 25.37 14.12
CA ARG A 627 -30.80 24.59 13.57
C ARG A 627 -30.39 23.38 12.71
N ILE A 628 -31.30 22.41 12.55
CA ILE A 628 -31.05 21.19 11.76
C ILE A 628 -31.03 21.50 10.26
N SER A 629 -30.00 21.02 9.55
CA SER A 629 -29.92 21.06 8.08
C SER A 629 -29.45 19.73 7.50
N ALA A 630 -29.68 19.53 6.19
CA ALA A 630 -29.07 18.45 5.43
C ALA A 630 -28.26 18.94 4.22
N ILE A 631 -26.97 18.56 4.16
CA ILE A 631 -26.11 18.68 2.96
C ILE A 631 -26.25 17.41 2.13
N VAL A 632 -26.63 17.50 0.85
CA VAL A 632 -26.61 16.33 -0.06
C VAL A 632 -25.81 16.64 -1.33
N PRO A 633 -24.50 16.37 -1.40
CA PRO A 633 -23.77 16.26 -2.65
C PRO A 633 -24.19 15.00 -3.39
N ILE A 634 -24.63 15.15 -4.64
CA ILE A 634 -24.72 14.03 -5.58
C ILE A 634 -23.48 14.08 -6.46
N ALA A 635 -22.83 12.94 -6.60
CA ALA A 635 -21.73 12.77 -7.50
C ALA A 635 -22.13 11.89 -8.68
N SER A 636 -21.89 12.49 -9.87
CA SER A 636 -22.00 12.01 -11.26
C SER A 636 -23.29 11.30 -11.66
#